data_AF-A0A1A2NG23-F1
#
_entry.id   AF-A0A1A2NG23-F1
#
_cell.length_a   1.000
_cell.length_b   1.000
_cell.length_c   1.000
_cell.angle_alpha   90.00
_cell.angle_beta   90.00
_cell.angle_gamma   90.00
#
_symmetry.space_group_name_H-M   'P 1'
#
loop_
_entity.id
_entity.type
_entity.pdbx_description
1 polymer ?
#
loop_
_entity_poly.entity_id
_entity_poly.type
_entity_poly.pdbx_seq_one_letter_code
_entity_poly.pdbx_strand_id
1 'polypeptide(L)'
;MKYLDEFRDPVAAHALVDHIKKRVSKTWTIMEVCGGQTHSIIRNGIDQLLDGAVEFIHGPGCPVCVTPLEMIDRALEIAARDDVIFCSFGDMLRVPGSSQDLFGVRASGGDVRIVYSPLDATRVAADNPDKQVVFFGVGFETTAPANAMAVVHAQRLGLTNFSMLVSHVLVPPAMTAILSSPTNRVEAFLAAGHVCTVMGTGEYGPLVDEFHVPIVVTGFEPLDLLEGVRQAVDLLEAGTPQLRNAYPRAVTA
;
A
#
# COMPACT_ATOMS: atom_id res chain seq x y z
N MET A 1 -15.77 -17.41 -5.37
CA MET A 1 -14.81 -17.31 -4.27
C MET A 1 -15.57 -17.63 -2.99
N LYS A 2 -15.26 -18.75 -2.33
CA LYS A 2 -16.16 -19.47 -1.42
C LYS A 2 -16.34 -18.85 -0.01
N TYR A 3 -16.03 -17.57 0.18
CA TYR A 3 -15.94 -16.93 1.51
C TYR A 3 -16.39 -15.45 1.56
N LEU A 4 -16.76 -14.82 0.43
CA LEU A 4 -17.09 -13.38 0.41
C LEU A 4 -18.32 -13.03 1.26
N ASP A 5 -19.33 -13.91 1.28
CA ASP A 5 -20.56 -13.66 2.03
C ASP A 5 -20.35 -13.83 3.54
N GLU A 6 -19.47 -14.74 3.96
CA GLU A 6 -19.15 -14.98 5.38
C GLU A 6 -18.39 -13.80 5.99
N PHE A 7 -17.44 -13.19 5.26
CA PHE A 7 -16.68 -12.02 5.72
C PHE A 7 -17.46 -10.68 5.63
N ARG A 8 -18.73 -10.75 5.24
CA ARG A 8 -19.68 -9.63 5.18
C ARG A 8 -20.95 -9.89 5.97
N ASP A 9 -20.96 -10.90 6.84
CA ASP A 9 -22.09 -11.22 7.68
C ASP A 9 -22.37 -10.05 8.65
N PRO A 10 -23.53 -9.38 8.53
CA PRO A 10 -23.87 -8.26 9.40
C PRO A 10 -24.00 -8.69 10.86
N VAL A 11 -24.46 -9.91 11.16
CA VAL A 11 -24.62 -10.38 12.55
C VAL A 11 -23.26 -10.50 13.23
N ALA A 12 -22.29 -11.12 12.54
CA ALA A 12 -20.92 -11.23 13.02
C ALA A 12 -20.27 -9.84 13.19
N ALA A 13 -20.51 -8.92 12.26
CA ALA A 13 -19.98 -7.57 12.33
C ALA A 13 -20.50 -6.80 13.56
N HIS A 14 -21.81 -6.87 13.83
CA HIS A 14 -22.40 -6.24 15.02
C HIS A 14 -21.83 -6.84 16.31
N ALA A 15 -21.65 -8.16 16.38
CA ALA A 15 -21.06 -8.81 17.54
C ALA A 15 -19.63 -8.32 17.82
N LEU A 16 -18.81 -8.14 16.78
CA LEU A 16 -17.45 -7.59 16.90
C LEU A 16 -17.47 -6.13 17.36
N VAL A 17 -18.33 -5.30 16.77
CA VAL A 17 -18.49 -3.88 17.16
C VAL A 17 -18.90 -3.77 18.63
N ASP A 18 -19.89 -4.55 19.06
CA ASP A 18 -20.35 -4.58 20.45
C ASP A 18 -19.24 -5.03 21.41
N HIS A 19 -18.45 -6.04 21.01
CA HIS A 19 -17.31 -6.50 21.79
C HIS A 19 -16.28 -5.38 21.95
N ILE A 20 -15.88 -4.73 20.85
CA ILE A 20 -14.92 -3.62 20.86
C ILE A 20 -15.42 -2.51 21.79
N LYS A 21 -16.66 -2.05 21.61
CA LYS A 21 -17.25 -0.96 22.41
C LYS A 21 -17.36 -1.27 23.91
N LYS A 22 -17.63 -2.53 24.27
CA LYS A 22 -17.66 -2.96 25.68
C LYS A 22 -16.27 -3.09 26.29
N ARG A 23 -15.25 -3.34 25.46
CA ARG A 23 -13.90 -3.63 25.93
C ARG A 23 -13.07 -2.36 26.18
N VAL A 24 -13.32 -1.30 25.40
CA VAL A 24 -12.56 -0.05 25.50
C VAL A 24 -12.80 0.69 26.83
N SER A 25 -11.72 1.14 27.45
CA SER A 25 -11.69 2.00 28.63
C SER A 25 -11.55 3.49 28.28
N LYS A 26 -11.04 3.78 27.09
CA LYS A 26 -10.91 5.10 26.47
C LYS A 26 -10.94 4.95 24.94
N THR A 27 -11.03 6.06 24.21
CA THR A 27 -10.85 6.05 22.74
C THR A 27 -9.39 5.76 22.41
N TRP A 28 -9.15 4.76 21.57
CA TRP A 28 -7.80 4.38 21.11
C TRP A 28 -7.52 4.89 19.70
N THR A 29 -6.29 5.34 19.46
CA THR A 29 -5.86 5.85 18.15
C THR A 29 -5.18 4.74 17.35
N ILE A 30 -5.83 4.25 16.29
CA ILE A 30 -5.35 3.13 15.47
C ILE A 30 -5.08 3.60 14.05
N MET A 31 -3.90 3.29 13.51
CA MET A 31 -3.53 3.63 12.14
C MET A 31 -3.54 2.41 11.23
N GLU A 32 -4.17 2.50 10.07
CA GLU A 32 -3.89 1.59 8.96
C GLU A 32 -2.87 2.21 8.00
N VAL A 33 -2.09 1.36 7.31
CA VAL A 33 -1.07 1.80 6.35
C VAL A 33 -1.31 1.16 4.97
N CYS A 34 -2.57 1.19 4.51
CA CYS A 34 -2.96 0.68 3.21
C CYS A 34 -4.23 1.34 2.67
N GLY A 35 -4.15 1.96 1.49
CA GLY A 35 -5.32 2.58 0.85
C GLY A 35 -6.51 1.64 0.63
N GLY A 36 -6.27 0.33 0.46
CA GLY A 36 -7.34 -0.67 0.39
C GLY A 36 -8.08 -0.86 1.72
N GLN A 37 -7.37 -0.79 2.84
CA GLN A 37 -7.95 -0.83 4.18
C GLN A 37 -8.67 0.49 4.46
N THR A 38 -8.06 1.64 4.15
CA THR A 38 -8.73 2.97 4.19
C THR A 38 -10.07 2.92 3.46
N HIS A 39 -10.06 2.46 2.20
CA HIS A 39 -11.25 2.40 1.37
C HIS A 39 -12.33 1.52 2.00
N SER A 40 -11.97 0.35 2.53
CA SER A 40 -12.92 -0.58 3.13
C SER A 40 -13.48 -0.06 4.46
N ILE A 41 -12.66 0.58 5.31
CA ILE A 41 -13.12 1.22 6.55
C ILE A 41 -14.20 2.25 6.24
N ILE A 42 -13.91 3.20 5.33
CA ILE A 42 -14.82 4.29 4.98
C ILE A 42 -16.06 3.77 4.26
N ARG A 43 -15.88 2.90 3.25
CA ARG A 43 -16.98 2.39 2.43
C ARG A 43 -18.02 1.62 3.24
N ASN A 44 -17.57 0.91 4.28
CA ASN A 44 -18.44 0.11 5.14
C ASN A 44 -18.81 0.83 6.44
N GLY A 45 -18.40 2.10 6.63
CA GLY A 45 -18.71 2.91 7.81
C GLY A 45 -18.15 2.35 9.12
N ILE A 46 -17.02 1.63 9.08
CA ILE A 46 -16.41 1.03 10.28
C ILE A 46 -15.94 2.11 11.25
N ASP A 47 -15.45 3.23 10.72
CA ASP A 47 -15.10 4.44 11.46
C ASP A 47 -16.30 5.00 12.23
N GLN A 48 -17.47 5.11 11.60
CA GLN A 48 -18.70 5.57 12.24
C GLN A 48 -19.24 4.56 13.25
N LEU A 49 -19.17 3.27 12.92
CA LEU A 49 -19.62 2.20 13.81
C LEU A 49 -18.78 2.15 15.09
N LEU A 50 -17.50 2.51 15.04
CA LEU A 50 -16.58 2.50 16.18
C LEU A 50 -16.32 3.89 16.78
N ASP A 51 -17.11 4.89 16.42
CA ASP A 51 -17.02 6.24 16.98
C ASP A 51 -17.08 6.20 18.52
N GLY A 52 -16.23 7.02 19.15
CA GLY A 52 -15.97 7.03 20.59
C GLY A 52 -15.14 5.85 21.12
N ALA A 53 -15.01 4.74 20.40
CA ALA A 53 -14.18 3.60 20.79
C ALA A 53 -12.80 3.63 20.12
N VAL A 54 -12.75 3.95 18.82
CA VAL A 54 -11.51 4.00 18.03
C VAL A 54 -11.49 5.25 17.16
N GLU A 55 -10.40 6.01 17.23
CA GLU A 55 -10.06 7.03 16.25
C GLU A 55 -9.14 6.41 15.19
N PHE A 56 -9.59 6.39 13.94
CA PHE A 56 -8.77 5.92 12.82
C PHE A 56 -7.89 7.03 12.28
N ILE A 57 -6.59 6.75 12.16
CA ILE A 57 -5.67 7.56 11.35
C ILE A 57 -5.39 6.82 10.05
N HIS A 58 -5.58 7.51 8.92
CA HIS A 58 -5.26 6.97 7.61
C HIS A 58 -3.81 7.28 7.26
N GLY A 59 -2.95 6.27 7.36
CA GLY A 59 -1.52 6.39 7.15
C GLY A 59 -1.13 6.55 5.67
N PRO A 60 0.18 6.61 5.38
CA PRO A 60 0.73 6.75 4.02
C PRO A 60 0.61 5.44 3.22
N GLY A 61 -0.61 4.92 3.03
CA GLY A 61 -0.90 3.63 2.40
C GLY A 61 -1.07 3.67 0.87
N CYS A 62 -0.70 4.77 0.20
CA CYS A 62 -0.85 4.98 -1.23
C CYS A 62 0.52 5.25 -1.87
N PRO A 63 1.12 4.29 -2.62
CA PRO A 63 2.47 4.46 -3.16
C PRO A 63 2.56 5.59 -4.19
N VAL A 64 1.51 5.79 -4.98
CA VAL A 64 1.35 6.91 -5.92
C VAL A 64 1.47 8.25 -5.18
N CYS A 65 0.74 8.38 -4.07
CA CYS A 65 0.62 9.61 -3.30
C CYS A 65 1.92 9.98 -2.57
N VAL A 66 2.74 8.98 -2.22
CA VAL A 66 4.02 9.18 -1.52
C VAL A 66 5.23 9.13 -2.45
N THR A 67 5.00 9.07 -3.77
CA THR A 67 6.09 9.14 -4.76
C THR A 67 6.79 10.49 -4.61
N PRO A 68 8.12 10.55 -4.42
CA PRO A 68 8.83 11.81 -4.25
C PRO A 68 8.66 12.73 -5.45
N LEU A 69 8.49 14.03 -5.21
CA LEU A 69 8.38 15.04 -6.26
C LEU A 69 9.54 14.97 -7.27
N GLU A 70 10.76 14.78 -6.77
CA GLU A 70 11.95 14.60 -7.60
C GLU A 70 11.84 13.41 -8.57
N MET A 71 11.20 12.32 -8.15
CA MET A 71 11.00 11.14 -9.01
C MET A 71 9.95 11.39 -10.07
N ILE A 72 8.91 12.16 -9.76
CA ILE A 72 7.91 12.60 -10.73
C ILE A 72 8.56 13.51 -11.76
N ASP A 73 9.36 14.50 -11.33
CA ASP A 73 10.04 15.42 -12.25
C ASP A 73 11.00 14.68 -13.20
N ARG A 74 11.77 13.71 -12.69
CA ARG A 74 12.59 12.82 -13.53
C ARG A 74 11.75 12.03 -14.54
N ALA A 75 10.59 11.52 -14.12
CA ALA A 75 9.67 10.82 -15.02
C ALA A 75 9.17 11.74 -16.15
N LEU A 76 8.83 12.99 -15.84
CA LEU A 76 8.38 13.97 -16.82
C LEU A 76 9.48 14.34 -17.82
N GLU A 77 10.70 14.55 -17.34
CA GLU A 77 11.86 14.84 -18.21
C GLU A 77 12.16 13.68 -19.17
N ILE A 78 12.11 12.44 -18.68
CA ILE A 78 12.32 11.25 -19.50
C ILE A 78 11.18 11.10 -20.52
N ALA A 79 9.93 11.28 -20.09
CA ALA A 79 8.74 11.14 -20.94
C ALA A 79 8.63 12.20 -22.05
N ALA A 80 9.27 13.35 -21.87
CA ALA A 80 9.28 14.43 -22.85
C ALA A 80 10.28 14.23 -24.00
N ARG A 81 11.11 13.18 -23.97
CA ARG A 81 12.10 12.91 -25.01
C ARG A 81 11.48 12.22 -26.23
N ASP A 82 11.81 12.72 -27.42
CA ASP A 82 11.29 12.19 -28.69
C ASP A 82 11.70 10.73 -28.97
N ASP A 83 12.81 10.26 -28.39
CA ASP A 83 13.32 8.89 -28.55
C ASP A 83 12.73 7.89 -27.53
N VAL A 84 11.84 8.34 -26.64
CA VAL A 84 11.31 7.55 -25.52
C VAL A 84 9.83 7.22 -25.68
N ILE A 85 9.47 5.98 -25.33
CA ILE A 85 8.11 5.58 -24.99
C ILE A 85 8.05 5.37 -23.47
N PHE A 86 7.29 6.22 -22.78
CA PHE A 86 7.20 6.19 -21.33
C PHE A 86 5.97 5.41 -20.88
N CYS A 87 6.17 4.31 -20.16
CA CYS A 87 5.11 3.44 -19.66
C CYS A 87 4.86 3.69 -18.19
N SER A 88 3.60 3.90 -17.80
CA SER A 88 3.21 4.05 -16.39
C SER A 88 1.81 3.50 -16.11
N PHE A 89 1.48 3.30 -14.84
CA PHE A 89 0.11 2.99 -14.43
C PHE A 89 -0.80 4.22 -14.62
N GLY A 90 -2.09 3.98 -14.84
CA GLY A 90 -3.03 5.05 -15.24
C GLY A 90 -3.24 6.13 -14.17
N ASP A 91 -3.12 5.77 -12.90
CA ASP A 91 -3.22 6.68 -11.75
C ASP A 91 -2.05 7.67 -11.68
N MET A 92 -0.83 7.23 -12.02
CA MET A 92 0.36 8.07 -12.07
C MET A 92 0.29 9.20 -13.09
N LEU A 93 -0.55 9.08 -14.13
CA LEU A 93 -0.58 10.07 -15.22
C LEU A 93 -1.02 11.47 -14.77
N ARG A 94 -1.78 11.56 -13.68
CA ARG A 94 -2.36 12.81 -13.15
C ARG A 94 -1.63 13.33 -11.92
N VAL A 95 -0.54 12.68 -11.52
CA VAL A 95 0.24 13.11 -10.36
C VAL A 95 1.06 14.33 -10.79
N PRO A 96 0.87 15.49 -10.14
CA PRO A 96 1.56 16.71 -10.53
C PRO A 96 3.04 16.64 -10.16
N GLY A 97 3.90 16.95 -11.13
CA GLY A 97 5.28 17.36 -10.86
C GLY A 97 5.38 18.85 -10.58
N SER A 98 6.59 19.38 -10.62
CA SER A 98 6.87 20.79 -10.35
C SER A 98 6.30 21.75 -11.40
N SER A 99 6.09 21.29 -12.64
CA SER A 99 5.64 22.13 -13.76
C SER A 99 4.42 21.62 -14.51
N GLN A 100 4.25 20.30 -14.63
CA GLN A 100 3.14 19.64 -15.32
C GLN A 100 2.97 18.20 -14.78
N ASP A 101 2.09 17.41 -15.39
CA ASP A 101 1.95 15.97 -15.16
C ASP A 101 2.22 15.18 -16.46
N LEU A 102 2.23 13.84 -16.37
CA LEU A 102 2.45 12.97 -17.52
C LEU A 102 1.33 13.09 -18.56
N PHE A 103 0.11 13.49 -18.14
CA PHE A 103 -0.99 13.77 -19.07
C PHE A 103 -0.68 15.02 -19.91
N GLY A 104 -0.09 16.06 -19.32
CA GLY A 104 0.41 17.25 -20.01
C GLY A 104 1.54 16.95 -20.99
N VAL A 105 2.49 16.09 -20.60
CA VAL A 105 3.55 15.60 -21.51
C VAL A 105 2.94 14.89 -22.72
N ARG A 106 1.97 13.99 -22.48
CA ARG A 106 1.25 13.29 -23.56
C ARG A 106 0.50 14.24 -24.47
N ALA A 107 -0.18 15.24 -23.91
CA ALA A 107 -0.90 16.26 -24.68
C ALA A 107 0.04 17.12 -25.53
N SER A 108 1.30 17.27 -25.10
CA SER A 108 2.35 18.03 -25.81
C SER A 108 3.11 17.19 -26.84
N GLY A 109 2.72 15.93 -27.07
CA GLY A 109 3.29 15.06 -28.10
C GLY A 109 4.21 13.95 -27.60
N GLY A 110 4.50 13.86 -26.31
CA GLY A 110 5.27 12.75 -25.75
C GLY A 110 4.53 11.41 -25.84
N ASP A 111 5.25 10.32 -26.14
CA ASP A 111 4.66 8.97 -26.22
C ASP A 111 4.54 8.34 -24.82
N VAL A 112 3.48 8.73 -24.10
CA VAL A 112 3.14 8.17 -22.79
C VAL A 112 2.05 7.10 -22.92
N ARG A 113 2.37 5.87 -22.53
CA ARG A 113 1.48 4.71 -22.62
C ARG A 113 1.07 4.20 -21.24
N ILE A 114 -0.22 3.95 -21.08
CA ILE A 114 -0.76 3.32 -19.87
C ILE A 114 -0.55 1.81 -19.97
N VAL A 115 0.01 1.21 -18.93
CA VAL A 115 0.15 -0.24 -18.80
C VAL A 115 -0.63 -0.73 -17.57
N TYR A 116 -1.09 -1.99 -17.62
CA TYR A 116 -1.78 -2.62 -16.49
C TYR A 116 -0.87 -3.63 -15.77
N SER A 117 0.22 -4.02 -16.42
CA SER A 117 1.26 -4.89 -15.90
C SER A 117 2.64 -4.37 -16.28
N PRO A 118 3.65 -4.51 -15.42
CA PRO A 118 5.05 -4.24 -15.79
C PRO A 118 5.52 -5.03 -17.01
N LEU A 119 4.96 -6.22 -17.25
CA LEU A 119 5.27 -7.03 -18.44
C LEU A 119 4.74 -6.43 -19.73
N ASP A 120 3.67 -5.63 -19.70
CA ASP A 120 3.19 -4.94 -20.90
C ASP A 120 4.26 -3.97 -21.45
N ALA A 121 5.03 -3.33 -20.56
CA ALA A 121 6.10 -2.43 -20.97
C ALA A 121 7.26 -3.17 -21.67
N THR A 122 7.54 -4.42 -21.29
CA THR A 122 8.53 -5.25 -21.99
C THR A 122 8.07 -5.65 -23.40
N ARG A 123 6.77 -5.88 -23.59
CA ARG A 123 6.19 -6.09 -24.94
C ARG A 123 6.29 -4.82 -25.77
N VAL A 124 5.99 -3.66 -25.19
CA VAL A 124 6.17 -2.36 -25.86
C VAL A 124 7.63 -2.19 -26.32
N ALA A 125 8.60 -2.57 -25.49
CA ALA A 125 10.03 -2.54 -25.86
C ALA A 125 10.36 -3.48 -27.03
N ALA A 126 9.85 -4.71 -27.02
CA ALA A 126 10.04 -5.66 -28.11
C ALA A 126 9.44 -5.18 -29.45
N ASP A 127 8.28 -4.52 -29.39
CA ASP A 127 7.55 -4.04 -30.57
C ASP A 127 8.12 -2.73 -31.13
N ASN A 128 9.00 -2.03 -30.39
CA ASN A 128 9.55 -0.72 -30.77
C ASN A 128 11.09 -0.69 -30.57
N PRO A 129 11.85 -1.50 -31.33
CA PRO A 129 13.29 -1.68 -31.12
C PRO A 129 14.14 -0.42 -31.39
N ASP A 130 13.59 0.56 -32.11
CA ASP A 130 14.21 1.84 -32.44
C ASP A 130 13.96 2.93 -31.37
N LYS A 131 13.14 2.64 -30.35
CA LYS A 131 12.81 3.55 -29.25
C LYS A 131 13.35 3.03 -27.92
N GLN A 132 13.69 3.94 -27.02
CA GLN A 132 13.92 3.62 -25.61
C GLN A 132 12.57 3.48 -24.90
N VAL A 133 12.36 2.39 -24.18
CA VAL A 133 11.14 2.17 -23.42
C VAL A 133 11.46 2.20 -21.94
N VAL A 134 10.86 3.17 -21.24
CA VAL A 134 11.08 3.36 -19.80
C VAL A 134 9.79 3.09 -19.06
N PHE A 135 9.81 2.14 -18.13
CA PHE A 135 8.70 1.87 -17.22
C PHE A 135 8.89 2.59 -15.89
N PHE A 136 7.87 3.30 -15.42
CA PHE A 136 7.88 3.93 -14.10
C PHE A 136 7.43 2.94 -13.03
N GLY A 137 8.40 2.30 -12.38
CA GLY A 137 8.18 1.31 -11.33
C GLY A 137 7.89 1.96 -9.98
N VAL A 138 6.64 2.38 -9.76
CA VAL A 138 6.13 2.88 -8.49
C VAL A 138 5.42 1.77 -7.72
N GLY A 139 5.54 1.76 -6.40
CA GLY A 139 4.72 0.91 -5.55
C GLY A 139 5.39 0.49 -4.24
N PHE A 140 4.67 -0.31 -3.46
CA PHE A 140 5.17 -0.92 -2.23
C PHE A 140 5.71 -2.33 -2.49
N GLU A 141 5.99 -3.08 -1.43
CA GLU A 141 6.47 -4.46 -1.46
C GLU A 141 5.56 -5.35 -2.32
N THR A 142 4.26 -5.08 -2.37
CA THR A 142 3.29 -5.83 -3.19
C THR A 142 3.55 -5.76 -4.69
N THR A 143 4.11 -4.64 -5.16
CA THR A 143 4.36 -4.39 -6.59
C THR A 143 5.80 -4.69 -6.99
N ALA A 144 6.73 -4.65 -6.03
CA ALA A 144 8.15 -4.82 -6.29
C ALA A 144 8.48 -6.16 -7.00
N PRO A 145 7.88 -7.31 -6.65
CA PRO A 145 8.12 -8.57 -7.36
C PRO A 145 7.73 -8.52 -8.83
N ALA A 146 6.55 -7.97 -9.16
CA ALA A 146 6.10 -7.88 -10.56
C ALA A 146 6.99 -6.93 -11.38
N ASN A 147 7.41 -5.81 -10.77
CA ASN A 147 8.34 -4.87 -11.40
C ASN A 147 9.70 -5.52 -11.65
N ALA A 148 10.25 -6.23 -10.65
CA ALA A 148 11.51 -6.97 -10.80
C ALA A 148 11.41 -8.06 -11.87
N MET A 149 10.28 -8.76 -11.95
CA MET A 149 10.03 -9.76 -13.00
C MET A 149 10.04 -9.17 -14.41
N ALA A 150 9.62 -7.91 -14.61
CA ALA A 150 9.76 -7.25 -15.91
C ALA A 150 11.22 -7.04 -16.31
N VAL A 151 12.10 -6.68 -15.37
CA VAL A 151 13.54 -6.57 -15.64
C VAL A 151 14.12 -7.94 -16.03
N VAL A 152 13.81 -8.99 -15.26
CA VAL A 152 14.26 -10.36 -15.56
C VAL A 152 13.72 -10.84 -16.91
N HIS A 153 12.47 -10.51 -17.23
CA HIS A 153 11.86 -10.89 -18.50
C HIS A 153 12.50 -10.17 -19.68
N ALA A 154 12.74 -8.86 -19.57
CA ALA A 154 13.45 -8.08 -20.58
C ALA A 154 14.86 -8.64 -20.84
N GLN A 155 15.59 -9.00 -19.77
CA GLN A 155 16.90 -9.63 -19.89
C GLN A 155 16.83 -10.98 -20.62
N ARG A 156 15.84 -11.83 -20.30
CA ARG A 156 15.65 -13.13 -20.97
C ARG A 156 15.34 -12.99 -22.46
N LEU A 157 14.63 -11.93 -22.84
CA LEU A 157 14.33 -11.60 -24.23
C LEU A 157 15.48 -10.88 -24.95
N GLY A 158 16.55 -10.51 -24.24
CA GLY A 158 17.67 -9.75 -24.80
C GLY A 158 17.32 -8.32 -25.18
N LEU A 159 16.30 -7.72 -24.54
CA LEU A 159 15.86 -6.36 -24.82
C LEU A 159 16.90 -5.35 -24.30
N THR A 160 17.56 -4.65 -25.21
CA THR A 160 18.58 -3.63 -24.88
C THR A 160 18.00 -2.23 -24.74
N ASN A 161 16.72 -2.04 -25.07
CA ASN A 161 16.02 -0.77 -25.07
C ASN A 161 14.98 -0.63 -23.94
N PHE A 162 14.95 -1.57 -22.99
CA PHE A 162 14.05 -1.52 -21.83
C PHE A 162 14.80 -1.01 -20.59
N SER A 163 14.23 -0.01 -19.92
CA SER A 163 14.72 0.54 -18.66
C SER A 163 13.59 0.73 -17.66
N MET A 164 13.92 0.80 -16.38
CA MET A 164 12.96 1.07 -15.31
C MET A 164 13.41 2.26 -14.47
N LEU A 165 12.54 3.26 -14.33
CA LEU A 165 12.68 4.31 -13.32
C LEU A 165 12.07 3.78 -12.03
N VAL A 166 12.90 3.52 -11.02
CA VAL A 166 12.47 2.83 -9.79
C VAL A 166 12.12 3.84 -8.70
N SER A 167 10.88 3.79 -8.19
CA SER A 167 10.42 4.57 -7.05
C SER A 167 9.58 3.70 -6.09
N HIS A 168 10.17 2.58 -5.66
CA HIS A 168 9.56 1.74 -4.64
C HIS A 168 9.72 2.35 -3.25
N VAL A 169 8.74 2.12 -2.38
CA VAL A 169 8.73 2.58 -1.00
C VAL A 169 8.46 1.38 -0.09
N LEU A 170 9.05 1.38 1.11
CA LEU A 170 8.87 0.35 2.11
C LEU A 170 7.94 0.83 3.22
N VAL A 171 7.00 -0.02 3.64
CA VAL A 171 6.03 0.28 4.70
C VAL A 171 6.69 0.30 6.08
N PRO A 172 7.54 -0.67 6.50
CA PRO A 172 8.12 -0.66 7.84
C PRO A 172 8.95 0.60 8.14
N PRO A 173 9.81 1.12 7.24
CA PRO A 173 10.50 2.39 7.47
C PRO A 173 9.56 3.60 7.59
N ALA A 174 8.45 3.62 6.84
CA ALA A 174 7.44 4.66 6.99
C ALA A 174 6.77 4.61 8.38
N MET A 175 6.49 3.39 8.88
CA MET A 175 5.98 3.19 10.24
C MET A 175 7.00 3.64 11.30
N THR A 176 8.28 3.30 11.14
CA THR A 176 9.36 3.77 12.02
C THR A 176 9.41 5.30 12.07
N ALA A 177 9.30 5.98 10.92
CA ALA A 177 9.32 7.44 10.85
C ALA A 177 8.12 8.07 11.60
N ILE A 178 6.93 7.46 11.51
CA ILE A 178 5.74 7.90 12.24
C ILE A 178 5.94 7.70 13.75
N LEU A 179 6.35 6.50 14.14
CA LEU A 179 6.57 6.12 15.55
C LEU A 179 7.67 6.96 16.23
N SER A 180 8.70 7.34 15.48
CA SER A 180 9.81 8.17 15.97
C SER A 180 9.46 9.66 16.06
N SER A 181 8.31 10.09 15.53
CA SER A 181 7.92 11.50 15.55
C SER A 181 7.54 11.96 16.97
N PRO A 182 8.04 13.12 17.44
CA PRO A 182 7.68 13.65 18.76
C PRO A 182 6.19 14.03 18.87
N THR A 183 5.49 14.15 17.74
CA THR A 183 4.05 14.44 17.68
C THR A 183 3.21 13.21 17.34
N ASN A 184 3.80 12.00 17.42
CA ASN A 184 3.08 10.77 17.17
C ASN A 184 1.90 10.60 18.16
N ARG A 185 0.76 10.15 17.62
CA ARG A 185 -0.45 9.80 18.39
C ARG A 185 -0.87 8.35 18.20
N VAL A 186 -0.22 7.60 17.30
CA VAL A 186 -0.62 6.24 16.96
C VAL A 186 -0.33 5.31 18.13
N GLU A 187 -1.36 4.60 18.59
CA GLU A 187 -1.28 3.65 19.70
C GLU A 187 -1.29 2.20 19.19
N ALA A 188 -1.79 1.92 17.99
CA ALA A 188 -1.69 0.61 17.33
C ALA A 188 -1.69 0.72 15.80
N PHE A 189 -1.16 -0.29 15.12
CA PHE A 189 -1.23 -0.39 13.66
C PHE A 189 -2.06 -1.58 13.18
N LEU A 190 -2.80 -1.35 12.10
CA LEU A 190 -3.32 -2.39 11.21
C LEU A 190 -2.37 -2.53 10.02
N ALA A 191 -1.58 -3.61 10.02
CA ALA A 191 -0.63 -3.88 8.95
C ALA A 191 -1.33 -4.46 7.71
N ALA A 192 -0.84 -4.06 6.54
CA ALA A 192 -1.43 -4.39 5.25
C ALA A 192 -1.22 -5.87 4.90
N GLY A 193 -2.28 -6.67 4.87
CA GLY A 193 -2.19 -8.11 4.60
C GLY A 193 -1.50 -8.46 3.29
N HIS A 194 -1.71 -7.69 2.22
CA HIS A 194 -1.02 -7.92 0.94
C HIS A 194 0.49 -7.68 1.02
N VAL A 195 0.93 -6.64 1.73
CA VAL A 195 2.36 -6.39 1.98
C VAL A 195 2.95 -7.56 2.75
N CYS A 196 2.28 -7.98 3.82
CA CYS A 196 2.69 -9.11 4.65
C CYS A 196 2.71 -10.44 3.89
N THR A 197 1.91 -10.60 2.83
CA THR A 197 1.92 -11.80 1.98
C THR A 197 3.23 -11.90 1.18
N VAL A 198 3.87 -10.75 0.88
CA VAL A 198 5.13 -10.71 0.14
C VAL A 198 6.34 -10.75 1.07
N MET A 199 6.40 -9.87 2.07
CA MET A 199 7.56 -9.75 2.97
C MET A 199 7.48 -10.62 4.23
N GLY A 200 6.35 -11.30 4.47
CA GLY A 200 6.05 -11.91 5.77
C GLY A 200 5.79 -10.83 6.84
N THR A 201 5.96 -11.19 8.11
CA THR A 201 5.73 -10.28 9.24
C THR A 201 7.00 -9.97 10.04
N GLY A 202 8.16 -10.47 9.60
CA GLY A 202 9.41 -10.43 10.37
C GLY A 202 9.89 -9.03 10.70
N GLU A 203 9.69 -8.05 9.82
CA GLU A 203 10.12 -6.66 10.05
C GLU A 203 9.24 -5.90 11.05
N TYR A 204 8.05 -6.41 11.38
CA TYR A 204 7.17 -5.76 12.35
C TYR A 204 7.51 -6.14 13.80
N GLY A 205 8.08 -7.32 14.05
CA GLY A 205 8.47 -7.75 15.39
C GLY A 205 9.40 -6.75 16.11
N PRO A 206 10.53 -6.38 15.47
CA PRO A 206 11.44 -5.37 16.03
C PRO A 206 10.76 -4.01 16.31
N LEU A 207 9.79 -3.60 15.51
CA LEU A 207 9.05 -2.35 15.75
C LEU A 207 8.16 -2.43 16.99
N VAL A 208 7.52 -3.59 17.23
CA VAL A 208 6.76 -3.81 18.46
C VAL A 208 7.68 -3.76 19.67
N ASP A 209 8.84 -4.42 19.60
CA ASP A 209 9.82 -4.46 20.70
C ASP A 209 10.41 -3.09 21.01
N GLU A 210 10.72 -2.30 19.99
CA GLU A 210 11.31 -0.96 20.14
C GLU A 210 10.29 0.06 20.64
N PHE A 211 9.14 0.16 19.95
CA PHE A 211 8.17 1.24 20.19
C PHE A 211 7.05 0.87 21.14
N HIS A 212 6.93 -0.39 21.55
CA HIS A 212 5.88 -0.88 22.45
C HIS A 212 4.46 -0.59 21.93
N VAL A 213 4.30 -0.58 20.61
CA VAL A 213 3.03 -0.34 19.91
C VAL A 213 2.59 -1.64 19.24
N PRO A 214 1.41 -2.20 19.56
CA PRO A 214 0.92 -3.42 18.92
C PRO A 214 0.68 -3.23 17.42
N ILE A 215 1.01 -4.27 16.65
CA ILE A 215 0.82 -4.33 15.21
C ILE A 215 -0.02 -5.57 14.90
N VAL A 216 -1.16 -5.39 14.24
CA VAL A 216 -2.05 -6.49 13.86
C VAL A 216 -2.16 -6.54 12.34
N VAL A 217 -1.70 -7.65 11.75
CA VAL A 217 -1.87 -7.91 10.32
C VAL A 217 -3.34 -8.23 10.06
N THR A 218 -3.96 -7.52 9.12
CA THR A 218 -5.36 -7.74 8.76
C THR A 218 -5.56 -7.80 7.25
N GLY A 219 -6.70 -8.37 6.84
CA GLY A 219 -7.17 -8.39 5.46
C GLY A 219 -7.83 -7.07 5.07
N PHE A 220 -8.85 -7.17 4.22
CA PHE A 220 -9.50 -6.03 3.57
C PHE A 220 -11.03 -6.09 3.63
N GLU A 221 -11.60 -7.24 3.97
CA GLU A 221 -13.05 -7.36 4.14
C GLU A 221 -13.47 -6.77 5.50
N PRO A 222 -14.74 -6.37 5.67
CA PRO A 222 -15.21 -5.72 6.89
C PRO A 222 -14.93 -6.52 8.16
N LEU A 223 -15.18 -7.84 8.14
CA LEU A 223 -14.89 -8.70 9.30
C LEU A 223 -13.39 -8.86 9.57
N ASP A 224 -12.54 -8.83 8.54
CA ASP A 224 -11.08 -8.86 8.77
C ASP A 224 -10.64 -7.62 9.54
N LEU A 225 -11.11 -6.45 9.10
CA LEU A 225 -10.76 -5.17 9.70
C LEU A 225 -11.28 -5.08 11.12
N LEU A 226 -12.55 -5.45 11.35
CA LEU A 226 -13.13 -5.48 12.70
C LEU A 226 -12.40 -6.46 13.61
N GLU A 227 -12.02 -7.64 13.12
CA GLU A 227 -11.22 -8.60 13.91
C GLU A 227 -9.82 -8.06 14.21
N GLY A 228 -9.18 -7.40 13.24
CA GLY A 228 -7.89 -6.73 13.43
C GLY A 228 -7.97 -5.64 14.51
N VAL A 229 -9.01 -4.81 14.46
CA VAL A 229 -9.29 -3.77 15.47
C VAL A 229 -9.58 -4.39 16.83
N ARG A 230 -10.40 -5.45 16.89
CA ARG A 230 -10.70 -6.17 18.14
C ARG A 230 -9.42 -6.67 18.81
N GLN A 231 -8.54 -7.31 18.05
CA GLN A 231 -7.25 -7.78 18.57
C GLN A 231 -6.33 -6.64 19.01
N ALA A 232 -6.29 -5.53 18.27
CA ALA A 232 -5.51 -4.36 18.65
C ALA A 232 -6.02 -3.76 19.96
N VAL A 233 -7.34 -3.59 20.11
CA VAL A 233 -7.98 -3.11 21.35
C VAL A 233 -7.69 -4.05 22.52
N ASP A 234 -7.78 -5.37 22.33
CA ASP A 234 -7.44 -6.32 23.39
C ASP A 234 -5.99 -6.15 23.87
N LEU A 235 -5.03 -5.96 22.95
CA LEU A 235 -3.61 -5.75 23.28
C LEU A 235 -3.38 -4.44 24.02
N LEU A 236 -4.01 -3.36 23.55
CA LEU A 236 -3.95 -2.03 24.16
C LEU A 236 -4.49 -2.02 25.58
N GLU A 237 -5.67 -2.60 25.76
CA GLU A 237 -6.33 -2.68 27.05
C GLU A 237 -5.64 -3.64 28.03
N ALA A 238 -4.92 -4.65 27.53
CA ALA A 238 -4.11 -5.54 28.36
C ALA A 238 -2.73 -4.96 28.69
N GLY A 239 -2.31 -3.89 28.01
CA GLY A 239 -0.95 -3.34 28.13
C GLY A 239 0.14 -4.30 27.64
N THR A 240 -0.19 -5.18 26.68
CA THR A 240 0.73 -6.21 26.17
C THR A 240 0.98 -5.97 24.67
N PRO A 241 1.95 -5.13 24.28
CA PRO A 241 2.23 -4.90 22.87
C PRO A 241 2.77 -6.17 22.22
N GLN A 242 2.13 -6.61 21.14
CA GLN A 242 2.51 -7.82 20.39
C GLN A 242 2.23 -7.63 18.90
N LEU A 243 2.99 -8.36 18.09
CA LEU A 243 2.65 -8.62 16.69
C LEU A 243 1.63 -9.76 16.62
N ARG A 244 0.47 -9.53 15.99
CA ARG A 244 -0.54 -10.58 15.74
C ARG A 244 -0.87 -10.69 14.26
N ASN A 245 -1.22 -11.90 13.84
CA ASN A 245 -1.70 -12.19 12.50
C ASN A 245 -3.20 -12.54 12.53
N ALA A 246 -4.05 -11.56 12.26
CA ALA A 246 -5.49 -11.74 12.07
C ALA A 246 -5.86 -12.11 10.62
N TYR A 247 -4.86 -12.35 9.76
CA TYR A 247 -5.05 -12.73 8.35
C TYR A 247 -4.32 -14.04 7.98
N PRO A 248 -4.49 -15.13 8.75
CA PRO A 248 -3.69 -16.36 8.61
C PRO A 248 -3.97 -17.12 7.31
N ARG A 249 -5.07 -16.81 6.63
CA ARG A 249 -5.44 -17.45 5.35
C ARG A 249 -4.57 -17.03 4.17
N ALA A 250 -3.84 -15.92 4.28
CA ALA A 250 -2.99 -15.40 3.22
C ALA A 250 -1.56 -15.09 3.70
N VAL A 251 -1.38 -14.80 4.98
CA VAL A 251 -0.08 -14.48 5.56
C VAL A 251 0.37 -15.64 6.43
N THR A 252 1.45 -16.29 6.04
CA THR A 252 2.16 -17.26 6.90
C THR A 252 3.08 -16.49 7.84
N ALA A 253 2.83 -16.59 9.15
CA ALA A 253 3.67 -16.03 10.21
C ALA A 253 4.67 -17.07 10.71
#